data_AF-A0A662CF61-F1
#
_entry.id   AF-A0A662CF61-F1
#
_cell.length_a   1.000
_cell.length_b   1.000
_cell.length_c   1.000
_cell.angle_alpha   90.00
_cell.angle_beta   90.00
_cell.angle_gamma   90.00
#
_symmetry.space_group_name_H-M   'P 1'
#
loop_
_entity.id
_entity.type
_entity.pdbx_description
1 polymer ?
#
loop_
_entity_poly.entity_id
_entity_poly.type
_entity_poly.pdbx_seq_one_letter_code
_entity_poly.pdbx_strand_id
1 'polypeptide(L)'
;SAYNIDKNELIINVINRHKDNSIVTDILSQFGIFSGSATVFEVNGDGIKDQNSADEQLVKTITKEVKVKGDSFTYNFPAHSYTMIKIPLDTK
;
A
#
# COMPACT_ATOMS: atom_id res chain seq x y z
N SER A 1 -9.47 6.55 1.85
CA SER A 1 -8.96 6.50 0.46
C SER A 1 -9.22 7.83 -0.21
N ALA A 2 -8.59 8.08 -1.36
CA ALA A 2 -8.84 9.22 -2.23
C ALA A 2 -8.91 8.74 -3.67
N TYR A 3 -9.75 9.36 -4.50
CA TYR A 3 -9.85 9.05 -5.92
C TYR A 3 -9.23 10.18 -6.74
N ASN A 4 -8.32 9.83 -7.64
CA ASN A 4 -7.69 10.73 -8.58
C ASN A 4 -8.39 10.61 -9.93
N ILE A 5 -9.23 11.60 -10.25
CA ILE A 5 -10.05 11.59 -11.45
C ILE A 5 -9.23 11.72 -12.74
N ASP A 6 -8.16 12.52 -12.73
CA ASP A 6 -7.32 12.76 -13.93
C ASP A 6 -6.54 11.52 -14.37
N LYS A 7 -6.24 10.63 -13.43
CA LYS A 7 -5.50 9.38 -13.67
C LYS A 7 -6.35 8.12 -13.55
N ASN A 8 -7.65 8.27 -13.27
CA ASN A 8 -8.56 7.18 -12.92
C ASN A 8 -7.94 6.20 -11.90
N GLU A 9 -7.39 6.73 -10.81
CA GLU A 9 -6.61 5.95 -9.83
C GLU A 9 -7.23 6.06 -8.43
N LEU A 10 -7.32 4.93 -7.72
CA LEU A 10 -7.65 4.89 -6.30
C LEU A 10 -6.37 4.90 -5.46
N ILE A 11 -6.30 5.83 -4.51
CA ILE A 11 -5.22 5.91 -3.53
C ILE A 11 -5.73 5.43 -2.17
N ILE A 12 -5.09 4.39 -1.64
CA ILE A 12 -5.37 3.84 -0.31
C ILE A 12 -4.15 4.05 0.57
N ASN A 13 -4.36 4.65 1.74
CA ASN A 13 -3.34 4.81 2.78
C ASN A 13 -3.74 3.96 3.98
N VAL A 14 -2.84 3.07 4.41
CA VAL A 14 -3.07 2.16 5.53
C VAL A 14 -1.90 2.29 6.51
N ILE A 15 -2.22 2.31 7.80
CA ILE A 15 -1.24 2.20 8.87
C ILE A 15 -1.55 0.90 9.60
N ASN A 16 -0.59 -0.02 9.61
CA ASN A 16 -0.66 -1.16 10.53
C ASN A 16 -0.05 -0.74 11.87
N ARG A 17 -0.89 -0.63 12.91
CA ARG A 17 -0.46 -0.27 14.28
C ARG A 17 -0.10 -1.49 15.13
N HIS A 18 -0.25 -2.70 14.59
CA HIS A 18 0.11 -3.90 15.32
C HIS A 18 1.62 -3.94 15.51
N LYS A 19 2.03 -4.30 16.73
CA LYS A 19 3.43 -4.30 17.12
C LYS A 19 4.29 -5.31 16.36
N ASP A 20 3.85 -6.57 16.39
CA ASP A 20 4.71 -7.67 15.92
C ASP A 20 4.12 -8.42 14.70
N ASN A 21 2.85 -8.24 14.39
CA ASN A 21 2.14 -9.01 13.37
C ASN A 21 1.83 -8.18 12.13
N SER A 22 2.03 -8.80 10.97
CA SER A 22 1.44 -8.30 9.73
C SER A 22 -0.07 -8.56 9.73
N ILE A 23 -0.82 -7.72 9.00
CA ILE A 23 -2.26 -7.86 8.85
C ILE A 23 -2.56 -8.15 7.38
N VAL A 24 -3.06 -9.36 7.11
CA VAL A 24 -3.60 -9.74 5.80
C VAL A 24 -4.99 -9.16 5.68
N THR A 25 -5.27 -8.46 4.58
CA THR A 25 -6.54 -7.76 4.38
C THR A 25 -6.99 -7.88 2.94
N ASP A 26 -8.28 -8.19 2.77
CA ASP A 26 -8.96 -8.11 1.48
C ASP A 26 -9.47 -6.69 1.25
N ILE A 27 -9.07 -6.11 0.14
CA ILE A 27 -9.53 -4.80 -0.31
C ILE A 27 -10.57 -5.04 -1.39
N LEU A 28 -11.81 -4.66 -1.11
CA LEU A 28 -12.95 -4.79 -2.01
C LEU A 28 -13.41 -3.41 -2.51
N SER A 29 -13.54 -3.26 -3.82
CA SER A 29 -14.17 -2.12 -4.49
C SER A 29 -15.59 -2.47 -4.90
N GLN A 30 -16.56 -1.69 -4.43
CA GLN A 30 -17.98 -1.90 -4.76
C GLN A 30 -18.35 -1.34 -6.14
N PHE A 31 -17.61 -0.34 -6.62
CA PHE A 31 -18.00 0.43 -7.81
C PHE A 31 -16.94 0.40 -8.92
N GLY A 32 -15.65 0.48 -8.59
CA GLY A 32 -14.55 0.42 -9.55
C GLY A 32 -14.05 -1.01 -9.80
N ILE A 33 -13.53 -1.27 -10.99
CA ILE A 33 -12.80 -2.50 -11.31
C ILE A 33 -11.30 -2.18 -11.21
N PHE A 34 -10.56 -2.90 -10.39
CA PHE A 34 -9.10 -2.88 -10.39
C PHE A 34 -8.58 -3.55 -11.66
N SER A 35 -7.61 -2.92 -12.31
CA SER A 35 -6.95 -3.48 -13.49
C SER A 35 -5.47 -3.15 -13.52
N GLY A 36 -4.67 -4.01 -14.16
CA GLY A 36 -3.24 -3.79 -14.35
C GLY A 36 -2.40 -4.05 -13.09
N SER A 37 -1.48 -3.13 -12.80
CA SER A 37 -0.49 -3.22 -11.73
C SER A 37 -0.68 -2.06 -10.77
N ALA A 38 -0.99 -2.35 -9.51
CA ALA A 38 -1.01 -1.37 -8.44
C ALA A 38 0.42 -1.10 -7.96
N THR A 39 0.75 0.18 -7.75
CA THR A 39 2.03 0.59 -7.18
C THR A 39 1.88 0.79 -5.68
N VAL A 40 2.68 0.06 -4.91
CA VAL A 40 2.69 0.11 -3.45
C VAL A 40 3.95 0.82 -2.98
N PHE A 41 3.80 1.80 -2.11
CA PHE A 41 4.87 2.47 -1.38
C PHE A 41 4.76 2.11 0.09
N GLU A 42 5.74 1.41 0.62
CA GLU A 42 5.79 1.04 2.02
C GLU A 42 6.92 1.75 2.73
N VAL A 43 6.60 2.41 3.84
CA VAL A 43 7.58 2.94 4.77
C VAL A 43 7.59 2.02 5.98
N ASN A 44 8.75 1.40 6.22
CA ASN A 44 8.99 0.54 7.38
C ASN A 44 10.48 0.56 7.78
N GLY A 45 10.75 0.12 9.01
CA GLY A 45 12.08 -0.24 9.52
C GLY A 45 12.03 -1.63 10.17
N ASP A 46 13.18 -2.23 10.46
CA ASP A 46 13.24 -3.56 11.11
C ASP A 46 12.86 -3.44 12.60
N GLY A 47 13.16 -2.29 13.21
CA GLY A 47 12.81 -1.93 14.58
C GLY A 47 11.97 -0.66 14.68
N ILE A 48 11.08 -0.60 15.67
CA ILE A 48 10.22 0.58 15.94
C ILE A 48 11.01 1.83 16.37
N LYS A 49 12.29 1.68 16.70
CA LYS A 49 13.19 2.78 17.06
C LYS A 49 14.19 3.10 15.95
N ASP A 50 14.07 2.45 14.80
CA ASP A 50 14.97 2.69 13.69
C ASP A 50 14.80 4.13 13.19
N GLN A 51 15.93 4.73 12.86
CA GLN A 51 16.00 6.12 12.43
C GLN A 51 17.09 6.26 11.39
N ASN A 52 16.96 7.29 10.56
CA ASN A 52 18.00 7.64 9.60
C ASN A 52 19.01 8.58 10.26
N SER A 53 20.26 8.47 9.84
CA SER A 53 21.36 9.37 10.18
C SER A 53 21.99 9.94 8.90
N ALA A 54 23.07 10.70 9.02
CA ALA A 54 23.83 11.15 7.86
C ALA A 54 24.52 9.98 7.11
N ASP A 55 24.85 8.91 7.84
CA ASP A 55 25.64 7.79 7.34
C ASP A 55 24.79 6.55 7.03
N GLU A 56 23.55 6.49 7.52
CA GLU A 56 22.70 5.30 7.45
C GLU A 56 21.22 5.62 7.22
N GLN A 57 20.59 4.84 6.33
CA GLN A 57 19.16 4.95 6.04
C GLN A 57 18.42 3.63 6.34
N LEU A 58 18.04 3.45 7.61
CA LEU A 58 17.30 2.28 8.10
C LEU A 58 15.81 2.32 7.74
N VAL A 59 15.19 3.50 7.76
CA VAL A 59 13.78 3.69 7.40
C VAL A 59 13.71 4.28 5.99
N LYS A 60 13.16 3.52 5.06
CA LYS A 60 13.06 3.93 3.65
C LYS A 60 11.74 3.53 3.03
N THR A 61 11.40 4.20 1.94
CA THR A 61 10.28 3.80 1.10
C THR A 61 10.71 2.65 0.19
N ILE A 62 10.02 1.52 0.29
CA ILE A 62 10.14 0.41 -0.66
C ILE A 62 8.98 0.52 -1.64
N THR A 63 9.29 0.47 -2.93
CA THR A 63 8.28 0.45 -3.99
C THR A 63 8.09 -0.98 -4.48
N LYS A 64 6.85 -1.43 -4.56
CA LYS A 64 6.46 -2.75 -5.06
C LYS A 64 5.37 -2.60 -6.11
N GLU A 65 5.29 -3.58 -6.99
CA GLU A 65 4.17 -3.74 -7.91
C GLU A 65 3.35 -4.97 -7.54
N VAL A 66 2.03 -4.80 -7.54
CA VAL A 66 1.07 -5.87 -7.26
C VAL A 66 0.07 -5.94 -8.40
N LYS A 67 0.00 -7.10 -9.06
CA LYS A 67 -1.02 -7.32 -10.08
C LYS A 67 -2.40 -7.37 -9.43
N VAL A 68 -3.32 -6.57 -9.95
CA VAL A 68 -4.69 -6.48 -9.46
C VAL A 68 -5.66 -6.71 -10.61
N LYS A 69 -6.78 -7.37 -10.32
CA LYS A 69 -7.81 -7.64 -11.31
C LYS A 69 -9.16 -7.85 -10.63
N GLY A 70 -10.21 -7.29 -11.22
CA GLY A 70 -11.57 -7.51 -10.75
C GLY A 70 -11.95 -6.50 -9.67
N ASP A 71 -12.79 -6.89 -8.72
CA ASP A 71 -13.30 -6.01 -7.67
C ASP A 71 -12.52 -6.12 -6.36
N SER A 72 -11.60 -7.08 -6.24
CA SER A 72 -10.91 -7.37 -4.99
C SER A 72 -9.48 -7.82 -5.18
N PHE A 73 -8.65 -7.57 -4.17
CA PHE A 73 -7.33 -8.18 -4.03
C PHE A 73 -6.91 -8.23 -2.56
N THR A 74 -6.02 -9.14 -2.23
CA THR A 74 -5.48 -9.29 -0.89
C THR A 74 -4.12 -8.61 -0.78
N TYR A 75 -3.89 -7.90 0.31
CA TYR A 75 -2.59 -7.31 0.63
C TYR A 75 -2.18 -7.63 2.07
N ASN A 76 -0.89 -7.92 2.29
CA ASN A 76 -0.33 -8.15 3.62
C ASN A 76 0.42 -6.91 4.09
N PHE A 77 -0.16 -6.16 5.04
CA PHE A 77 0.44 -4.97 5.62
C PHE A 77 1.45 -5.36 6.71
N PRO A 78 2.76 -5.08 6.55
CA PRO A 78 3.77 -5.43 7.55
C PRO A 78 3.48 -4.80 8.92
N ALA A 79 4.02 -5.38 9.99
CA ALA A 79 3.92 -4.80 11.33
C ALA A 79 4.50 -3.37 11.35
N HIS A 80 3.88 -2.47 12.11
CA HIS A 80 4.32 -1.08 12.26
C HIS A 80 4.56 -0.29 10.96
N SER A 81 3.92 -0.67 9.86
CA SER A 81 4.14 -0.01 8.57
C SER A 81 3.15 1.11 8.27
N TYR A 82 3.60 2.02 7.41
CA TYR A 82 2.72 2.85 6.60
C TYR A 82 2.81 2.40 5.14
N THR A 83 1.65 2.14 4.54
CA THR A 83 1.56 1.68 3.15
C THR A 83 0.60 2.58 2.36
N MET A 84 1.08 3.15 1.26
CA MET A 84 0.27 3.82 0.24
C MET A 84 0.17 2.91 -0.99
N ILE A 85 -1.05 2.65 -1.45
CA ILE A 85 -1.30 1.87 -2.66
C ILE A 85 -1.99 2.79 -3.67
N LYS A 86 -1.41 2.87 -4.86
CA LYS A 86 -1.98 3.51 -6.05
C LYS A 86 -2.50 2.42 -6.96
N ILE A 87 -3.80 2.43 -7.20
CA ILE A 87 -4.49 1.34 -7.90
C ILE A 87 -5.16 1.93 -9.14
N PRO A 88 -4.73 1.57 -10.35
CA PRO A 88 -5.45 1.92 -11.57
C PRO A 88 -6.86 1.31 -11.53
N LEU A 89 -7.85 2.12 -11.90
CA LEU A 89 -9.22 1.67 -12.09
C LEU A 89 -9.52 1.59 -13.58
N ASP A 90 -10.37 0.64 -13.94
CA ASP A 90 -11.07 0.64 -15.22
C ASP A 90 -12.51 1.10 -15.01
N THR A 91 -13.03 1.85 -15.98
CA THR A 91 -14.45 2.18 -16.05
C THR A 91 -15.20 0.95 -16.55
N LYS A 92 -16.25 0.56 -15.83
CA LYS A 92 -17.18 -0.50 -16.28
C LYS A 92 -17.88 -0.12 -17.58
#